data_AF-A0A1E2SLP7-F1
#
_entry.id   AF-A0A1E2SLP7-F1
#
_cell.length_a   1.000
_cell.length_b   1.000
_cell.length_c   1.000
_cell.angle_alpha   90.00
_cell.angle_beta   90.00
_cell.angle_gamma   90.00
#
_symmetry.space_group_name_H-M   'P 1'
#
loop_
_entity.id
_entity.type
_entity.pdbx_description
1 polymer ?
#
loop_
_entity_poly.entity_id
_entity_poly.type
_entity_poly.pdbx_seq_one_letter_code
_entity_poly.pdbx_strand_id
1 'polypeptide(L)'
;MDGVRDDGLVRLHDGRWLMTGRDLWSSGVEAWVERSLARLDLTTFEAIRHLALAHDSRPWAPCPLVAHTMLKELEARGFLSVADGPDGLGIRLLPSAMADYFRFTDGRDSALESCPCGGSAPTGLHTDDHTARLVRSTRGRSTRTRDERAAEWPAAPSAATALPYLEALLETPRGAGDVERVFAGTSIASAATPEDALDLVLLRACAEGSLTRPVPERFDELTRLFPALRPALDLFARVLADGSSAVDASPATMAMLRSVGVSAESLCVAALAYVALLEGDVREAAYWERRVPACPLLAVGRLVGAVRALVPLARGDFGLALAGSMRSLEIARAEEELTGILLHSYYAALALLALGRWTEALDVADTALAYGPPGPAHTGFYRALLWLASLVNHWLGENRLATLLEAQASTLVVTDEALPAMQGDVGPILRSLIGGQKAVAMSELRRLADGLAAERNLLTAMFTLVVGLCVWPEPPTFAQLGELASNALGVPRWPLVDLVRASFEEPDRLTSLAETIGRTPHSALAALVLAARVRQECGQRSELAKAIGAALLVLVLVREEPLPGLRDPEDAAGERQRTESLTPRETQVALLAATLPNTAVASMLGIGVRTIENHIHSALKKTGARNRQELFARLRGTS
;
A
#
# COMPACT_ATOMS: atom_id res chain seq x y z
N MET A 1 -17.56 7.52 -25.43
CA MET A 1 -16.36 8.38 -25.57
C MET A 1 -16.60 9.46 -26.61
N ASP A 2 -17.00 9.12 -27.83
CA ASP A 2 -17.21 10.13 -28.89
C ASP A 2 -18.28 11.17 -28.55
N GLY A 3 -19.46 10.77 -28.03
CA GLY A 3 -20.50 11.74 -27.65
C GLY A 3 -20.12 12.70 -26.49
N VAL A 4 -19.28 12.25 -25.55
CA VAL A 4 -18.80 13.08 -24.43
C VAL A 4 -17.74 14.08 -24.91
N ARG A 5 -16.98 13.71 -25.95
CA ARG A 5 -16.02 14.57 -26.64
C ARG A 5 -16.71 15.61 -27.51
N ASP A 6 -17.74 15.20 -28.26
CA ASP A 6 -18.49 16.09 -29.16
C ASP A 6 -19.28 17.15 -28.38
N ASP A 7 -19.78 16.79 -27.19
CA ASP A 7 -20.46 17.73 -26.27
C ASP A 7 -19.49 18.58 -25.41
N GLY A 8 -18.18 18.43 -25.63
CA GLY A 8 -17.16 19.23 -24.96
C GLY A 8 -17.07 18.99 -23.45
N LEU A 9 -17.61 17.88 -22.94
CA LEU A 9 -17.57 17.46 -21.53
C LEU A 9 -16.21 16.84 -21.15
N VAL A 10 -15.42 16.46 -22.15
CA VAL A 10 -14.01 16.12 -21.99
C VAL A 10 -13.17 16.88 -23.01
N ARG A 11 -12.03 17.43 -22.57
CA ARG A 11 -11.08 18.14 -23.43
C ARG A 11 -9.70 17.54 -23.29
N LEU A 12 -9.03 17.33 -24.43
CA LEU A 12 -7.64 16.89 -24.45
C LEU A 12 -6.74 18.09 -24.14
N HIS A 13 -6.03 18.05 -23.02
CA HIS A 13 -5.03 19.03 -22.63
C HIS A 13 -3.74 18.28 -22.25
N ASP A 14 -2.63 18.64 -22.89
CA ASP A 14 -1.31 18.02 -22.69
C ASP A 14 -1.33 16.48 -22.71
N GLY A 15 -2.03 15.91 -23.69
CA GLY A 15 -2.13 14.46 -23.88
C GLY A 15 -3.04 13.74 -22.87
N ARG A 16 -3.78 14.45 -22.02
CA ARG A 16 -4.75 13.90 -21.06
C ARG A 16 -6.15 14.43 -21.31
N TRP A 17 -7.15 13.54 -21.22
CA TRP A 17 -8.56 13.93 -21.28
C TRP A 17 -9.00 14.44 -19.92
N LEU A 18 -9.32 15.72 -19.84
CA LEU A 18 -9.83 16.39 -18.65
C LEU A 18 -11.33 16.55 -18.78
N MET A 19 -12.08 16.17 -17.75
CA MET A 19 -13.51 16.44 -17.66
C MET A 19 -13.73 17.92 -17.36
N THR A 20 -14.55 18.57 -18.18
CA THR A 20 -14.88 20.01 -18.10
C THR A 20 -16.24 20.26 -17.44
N GLY A 21 -17.12 19.24 -17.42
CA GLY A 21 -18.45 19.27 -16.79
C GLY A 21 -18.48 18.77 -15.34
N ARG A 22 -19.66 18.86 -14.71
CA ARG A 22 -19.91 18.29 -13.36
C ARG A 22 -20.14 16.77 -13.40
N ASP A 23 -20.52 16.25 -14.56
CA ASP A 23 -20.74 14.84 -14.85
C ASP A 23 -20.30 14.53 -16.30
N LEU A 24 -20.42 13.26 -16.69
CA LEU A 24 -20.15 12.78 -18.06
C LEU A 24 -21.44 12.61 -18.88
N TRP A 25 -22.55 13.23 -18.44
CA TRP A 25 -23.85 13.11 -19.08
C TRP A 25 -23.89 13.96 -20.35
N SER A 26 -23.80 13.32 -21.52
CA SER A 26 -23.84 13.97 -22.83
C SER A 26 -25.21 13.78 -23.48
N SER A 27 -25.60 14.71 -24.36
CA SER A 27 -26.71 14.58 -25.30
C SER A 27 -26.62 13.29 -26.14
N GLY A 28 -25.41 12.82 -26.42
CA GLY A 28 -25.19 11.52 -27.07
C GLY A 28 -25.55 10.31 -26.19
N VAL A 29 -25.29 10.38 -24.88
CA VAL A 29 -25.72 9.36 -23.91
C VAL A 29 -27.23 9.43 -23.68
N GLU A 30 -27.77 10.64 -23.54
CA GLU A 30 -29.21 10.89 -23.41
C GLU A 30 -29.98 10.37 -24.62
N ALA A 31 -29.58 10.74 -25.84
CA ALA A 31 -30.20 10.25 -27.08
C ALA A 31 -30.05 8.73 -27.26
N TRP A 32 -28.97 8.13 -26.74
CA TRP A 32 -28.80 6.69 -26.72
C TRP A 32 -29.77 6.01 -25.74
N VAL A 33 -29.95 6.57 -24.54
CA VAL A 33 -30.93 6.07 -23.56
C VAL A 33 -32.34 6.24 -24.10
N GLU A 34 -32.71 7.43 -24.58
CA GLU A 34 -34.03 7.71 -25.17
C GLU A 34 -34.34 6.78 -26.34
N ARG A 35 -33.38 6.54 -27.24
CA ARG A 35 -33.56 5.59 -28.35
C ARG A 35 -33.73 4.15 -27.88
N SER A 36 -33.05 3.77 -26.79
CA SER A 36 -33.18 2.45 -26.17
C SER A 36 -34.53 2.28 -25.49
N LEU A 37 -35.06 3.35 -24.88
CA LEU A 37 -36.38 3.37 -24.23
C LEU A 37 -37.54 3.52 -25.23
N ALA A 38 -37.36 4.24 -26.34
CA ALA A 38 -38.40 4.52 -27.33
C ALA A 38 -38.95 3.27 -28.05
N ARG A 39 -38.24 2.14 -27.96
CA ARG A 39 -38.63 0.86 -28.56
C ARG A 39 -39.35 -0.07 -27.59
N LEU A 40 -39.49 0.36 -26.33
CA LEU A 40 -40.17 -0.40 -25.28
C LEU A 40 -41.68 -0.10 -25.32
N ASP A 41 -42.49 -1.10 -25.00
CA ASP A 41 -43.88 -0.84 -24.69
C ASP A 41 -44.00 -0.10 -23.35
N LEU A 42 -45.16 0.53 -23.14
CA LEU A 42 -45.41 1.36 -21.96
C LEU A 42 -45.23 0.57 -20.66
N THR A 43 -45.62 -0.70 -20.64
CA THR A 43 -45.52 -1.57 -19.45
C THR A 43 -44.06 -1.84 -19.07
N THR A 44 -43.21 -2.11 -20.06
CA THR A 44 -41.78 -2.37 -19.89
C THR A 44 -41.04 -1.09 -19.50
N PHE A 45 -41.40 0.03 -20.11
CA PHE A 45 -40.86 1.35 -19.77
C PHE A 45 -41.14 1.71 -18.30
N GLU A 46 -42.40 1.57 -17.86
CA GLU A 46 -42.82 1.85 -16.48
C GLU A 46 -42.14 0.92 -15.48
N ALA A 47 -41.94 -0.36 -15.83
CA ALA A 47 -41.20 -1.30 -14.98
C ALA A 47 -39.74 -0.88 -14.77
N ILE A 48 -39.04 -0.45 -15.83
CA ILE A 48 -37.65 0.04 -15.72
C ILE A 48 -37.61 1.33 -14.89
N ARG A 49 -38.56 2.24 -15.11
CA ARG A 49 -38.68 3.49 -14.34
C ARG A 49 -38.87 3.21 -12.85
N HIS A 50 -39.80 2.33 -12.48
CA HIS A 50 -40.02 1.95 -11.09
C HIS A 50 -38.79 1.30 -10.45
N LEU A 51 -38.06 0.45 -11.17
CA LEU A 51 -36.82 -0.15 -10.68
C LEU A 51 -35.70 0.89 -10.51
N ALA A 52 -35.58 1.86 -11.43
CA ALA A 52 -34.59 2.92 -11.36
C ALA A 52 -34.78 3.82 -10.13
N LEU A 53 -36.04 4.10 -9.77
CA LEU A 53 -36.40 5.00 -8.67
C LEU A 53 -36.49 4.28 -7.31
N ALA A 54 -36.88 3.01 -7.26
CA ALA A 54 -37.05 2.28 -6.00
C ALA A 54 -35.74 1.73 -5.38
N HIS A 55 -34.66 1.58 -6.16
CA HIS A 55 -33.44 0.89 -5.73
C HIS A 55 -32.33 1.82 -5.17
N ASP A 56 -32.67 2.74 -4.25
CA ASP A 56 -31.70 3.67 -3.61
C ASP A 56 -31.48 3.44 -2.10
N SER A 57 -32.02 2.37 -1.51
CA SER A 57 -31.77 2.00 -0.10
C SER A 57 -31.76 0.49 0.10
N ARG A 58 -30.75 -0.05 0.81
CA ARG A 58 -30.65 -1.49 1.10
C ARG A 58 -31.35 -1.86 2.42
N PRO A 59 -31.86 -3.11 2.53
CA PRO A 59 -31.81 -4.16 1.52
C PRO A 59 -32.99 -4.13 0.53
N TRP A 60 -32.72 -4.50 -0.73
CA TRP A 60 -33.67 -4.41 -1.84
C TRP A 60 -34.66 -5.58 -1.82
N ALA A 61 -35.87 -5.34 -1.31
CA ALA A 61 -37.00 -6.24 -1.57
C ALA A 61 -37.36 -6.22 -3.07
N PRO A 62 -37.91 -7.33 -3.64
CA PRO A 62 -38.48 -7.31 -4.98
C PRO A 62 -39.52 -6.18 -5.06
N CYS A 63 -39.37 -5.28 -6.04
CA CYS A 63 -40.29 -4.16 -6.22
C CYS A 63 -41.72 -4.74 -6.43
N PRO A 64 -42.67 -4.52 -5.51
CA PRO A 64 -44.00 -5.14 -5.58
C PRO A 64 -44.81 -4.66 -6.79
N LEU A 65 -44.37 -3.55 -7.40
CA LEU A 65 -44.98 -2.95 -8.58
C LEU A 65 -44.54 -3.61 -9.89
N VAL A 66 -43.50 -4.45 -9.88
CA VAL A 66 -43.00 -5.14 -11.08
C VAL A 66 -43.16 -6.65 -10.92
N ALA A 67 -44.03 -7.24 -11.73
CA ALA A 67 -44.28 -8.68 -11.71
C ALA A 67 -43.01 -9.49 -12.02
N HIS A 68 -42.85 -10.66 -11.38
CA HIS A 68 -41.69 -11.53 -11.58
C HIS A 68 -41.48 -11.95 -13.04
N THR A 69 -42.56 -12.13 -13.80
CA THR A 69 -42.49 -12.44 -15.24
C THR A 69 -41.83 -11.31 -16.04
N MET A 70 -42.11 -10.06 -15.68
CA MET A 70 -41.51 -8.87 -16.29
C MET A 70 -40.02 -8.75 -15.95
N LEU A 71 -39.61 -9.08 -14.71
CA LEU A 71 -38.19 -9.09 -14.33
C LEU A 71 -37.36 -10.08 -15.17
N LYS A 72 -37.90 -11.29 -15.40
CA LYS A 72 -37.25 -12.29 -16.28
C LYS A 72 -37.16 -11.81 -17.73
N GLU A 73 -38.17 -11.10 -18.21
CA GLU A 73 -38.17 -10.54 -19.56
C GLU A 73 -37.15 -9.41 -19.73
N LEU A 74 -37.04 -8.53 -18.72
CA LEU A 74 -36.03 -7.46 -18.69
C LEU A 74 -34.60 -8.02 -18.62
N GLU A 75 -34.39 -9.09 -17.85
CA GLU A 75 -33.10 -9.80 -17.80
C GLU A 75 -32.76 -10.44 -19.15
N ALA A 76 -33.72 -11.15 -19.77
CA ALA A 76 -33.52 -11.76 -21.08
C ALA A 76 -33.23 -10.74 -22.19
N ARG A 77 -33.78 -9.52 -22.06
CA ARG A 77 -33.52 -8.39 -22.97
C ARG A 77 -32.26 -7.59 -22.62
N GLY A 78 -31.55 -7.95 -21.56
CA GLY A 78 -30.28 -7.33 -21.15
C GLY A 78 -30.41 -5.96 -20.48
N PHE A 79 -31.63 -5.54 -20.13
CA PHE A 79 -31.87 -4.29 -19.38
C PHE A 79 -31.63 -4.45 -17.88
N LEU A 80 -31.46 -5.68 -17.42
CA LEU A 80 -31.40 -6.02 -16.02
C LEU A 80 -30.45 -7.20 -15.83
N SER A 81 -29.76 -7.22 -14.70
CA SER A 81 -28.98 -8.36 -14.24
C SER A 81 -29.44 -8.70 -12.84
N VAL A 82 -29.79 -9.97 -12.64
CA VAL A 82 -30.10 -10.53 -11.34
C VAL A 82 -28.82 -11.13 -10.76
N ALA A 83 -28.48 -10.77 -9.54
CA ALA A 83 -27.36 -11.34 -8.80
C ALA A 83 -27.81 -11.69 -7.38
N ASP A 84 -27.55 -12.92 -6.95
CA ASP A 84 -27.86 -13.34 -5.58
C ASP A 84 -26.95 -12.62 -4.59
N GLY A 85 -27.55 -11.94 -3.61
CA GLY A 85 -26.88 -11.19 -2.55
C GLY A 85 -27.28 -11.66 -1.14
N PRO A 86 -26.62 -11.14 -0.09
CA PRO A 86 -26.80 -11.62 1.30
C PRO A 86 -28.19 -11.34 1.86
N ASP A 87 -28.84 -10.28 1.37
CA ASP A 87 -30.16 -9.84 1.82
C ASP A 87 -31.27 -10.32 0.87
N GLY A 88 -30.94 -11.26 -0.04
CA GLY A 88 -31.84 -11.78 -1.08
C GLY A 88 -31.39 -11.44 -2.50
N LEU A 89 -32.31 -11.66 -3.43
CA LEU A 89 -32.11 -11.53 -4.87
C LEU A 89 -31.91 -10.05 -5.25
N GLY A 90 -30.70 -9.69 -5.67
CA GLY A 90 -30.32 -8.33 -6.07
C GLY A 90 -30.61 -8.06 -7.54
N ILE A 91 -31.21 -6.92 -7.84
CA ILE A 91 -31.60 -6.52 -9.19
C ILE A 91 -30.84 -5.26 -9.59
N ARG A 92 -30.15 -5.26 -10.74
CA ARG A 92 -29.42 -4.09 -11.26
C ARG A 92 -29.81 -3.78 -12.69
N LEU A 93 -30.10 -2.51 -13.00
CA LEU A 93 -30.34 -2.04 -14.37
C LEU A 93 -29.03 -1.93 -15.16
N LEU A 94 -29.08 -2.35 -16.42
CA LEU A 94 -27.97 -2.28 -17.36
C LEU A 94 -28.40 -1.57 -18.64
N PRO A 95 -27.60 -0.60 -19.13
CA PRO A 95 -26.44 0.03 -18.47
C PRO A 95 -26.85 0.95 -17.30
N SER A 96 -25.92 1.23 -16.40
CA SER A 96 -26.18 2.07 -15.20
C SER A 96 -26.70 3.47 -15.53
N ALA A 97 -26.34 4.01 -16.69
CA ALA A 97 -26.83 5.29 -17.19
C ALA A 97 -28.37 5.37 -17.31
N MET A 98 -29.07 4.22 -17.44
CA MET A 98 -30.54 4.21 -17.45
C MET A 98 -31.13 4.56 -16.08
N ALA A 99 -30.51 4.10 -14.99
CA ALA A 99 -30.95 4.48 -13.65
C ALA A 99 -30.76 5.97 -13.42
N ASP A 100 -29.63 6.51 -13.87
CA ASP A 100 -29.32 7.93 -13.76
C ASP A 100 -30.25 8.80 -14.62
N TYR A 101 -30.63 8.36 -15.83
CA TYR A 101 -31.61 9.05 -16.69
C TYR A 101 -32.95 9.31 -15.98
N PHE A 102 -33.53 8.29 -15.36
CA PHE A 102 -34.81 8.43 -14.64
C PHE A 102 -34.66 9.29 -13.38
N ARG A 103 -33.51 9.27 -12.71
CA ARG A 103 -33.23 10.15 -11.58
C ARG A 103 -33.09 11.61 -12.00
N PHE A 104 -32.48 11.88 -13.15
CA PHE A 104 -32.37 13.24 -13.68
C PHE A 104 -33.71 13.79 -14.17
N THR A 105 -34.57 12.94 -14.71
CA THR A 105 -35.86 13.33 -15.29
C THR A 105 -37.00 13.38 -14.24
N ASP A 106 -37.05 12.44 -13.29
CA ASP A 106 -38.09 12.37 -12.24
C ASP A 106 -37.65 12.96 -10.88
N GLY A 107 -36.36 13.26 -10.68
CA GLY A 107 -35.80 13.81 -9.44
C GLY A 107 -36.25 15.22 -9.03
N ARG A 108 -37.29 15.77 -9.69
CA ARG A 108 -37.98 16.99 -9.23
C ARG A 108 -39.23 16.70 -8.38
N ASP A 109 -39.78 15.48 -8.37
CA ASP A 109 -41.09 15.22 -7.74
C ASP A 109 -41.16 14.09 -6.68
N SER A 110 -40.11 13.28 -6.45
CA SER A 110 -40.19 12.10 -5.54
C SER A 110 -39.33 12.18 -4.28
N ALA A 111 -39.39 13.29 -3.55
CA ALA A 111 -38.79 13.42 -2.20
C ALA A 111 -39.66 12.83 -1.07
N LEU A 112 -40.74 12.12 -1.38
CA LEU A 112 -41.65 11.53 -0.40
C LEU A 112 -41.81 10.03 -0.68
N GLU A 113 -41.28 9.21 0.23
CA GLU A 113 -41.66 7.82 0.58
C GLU A 113 -40.44 6.91 0.77
N SER A 114 -39.81 7.04 1.92
CA SER A 114 -38.81 6.11 2.45
C SER A 114 -39.49 4.96 3.21
N CYS A 115 -38.96 3.73 3.08
CA CYS A 115 -39.41 2.60 3.89
C CYS A 115 -38.20 1.80 4.45
N PRO A 116 -38.28 1.25 5.69
CA PRO A 116 -37.10 0.90 6.49
C PRO A 116 -37.05 -0.58 6.90
N CYS A 117 -35.96 -1.32 6.63
CA CYS A 117 -35.70 -2.61 7.30
C CYS A 117 -34.20 -2.89 7.43
N GLY A 118 -33.72 -3.17 8.63
CA GLY A 118 -32.36 -3.63 8.92
C GLY A 118 -32.28 -5.13 9.22
N GLY A 119 -31.06 -5.68 9.20
CA GLY A 119 -30.75 -7.02 9.71
C GLY A 119 -29.41 -7.55 9.18
N SER A 120 -28.48 -7.83 10.09
CA SER A 120 -27.09 -8.26 9.87
C SER A 120 -26.95 -9.69 9.31
N ALA A 121 -25.97 -9.92 8.42
CA ALA A 121 -25.59 -11.24 7.88
C ALA A 121 -24.07 -11.48 7.91
N PRO A 122 -23.63 -12.77 7.90
CA PRO A 122 -22.23 -13.19 8.03
C PRO A 122 -21.49 -13.31 6.68
N THR A 123 -20.19 -13.57 6.82
CA THR A 123 -19.08 -13.28 5.90
C THR A 123 -18.84 -14.34 4.81
N GLY A 124 -18.67 -13.89 3.56
CA GLY A 124 -17.95 -14.64 2.51
C GLY A 124 -18.38 -14.27 1.08
N LEU A 125 -17.45 -13.68 0.30
CA LEU A 125 -17.55 -13.17 -1.09
C LEU A 125 -18.14 -11.75 -1.25
N HIS A 126 -17.44 -10.71 -0.76
CA HIS A 126 -17.93 -9.31 -0.72
C HIS A 126 -16.92 -8.17 -1.00
N THR A 127 -15.71 -8.44 -1.48
CA THR A 127 -14.63 -7.42 -1.45
C THR A 127 -14.89 -6.18 -2.32
N ASP A 128 -15.44 -6.32 -3.53
CA ASP A 128 -15.54 -5.16 -4.46
C ASP A 128 -16.67 -4.17 -4.09
N ASP A 129 -17.80 -4.68 -3.60
CA ASP A 129 -18.97 -3.86 -3.25
C ASP A 129 -18.87 -3.25 -1.83
N HIS A 130 -18.11 -3.89 -0.94
CA HIS A 130 -17.81 -3.35 0.39
C HIS A 130 -16.81 -2.18 0.29
N THR A 131 -15.72 -2.35 -0.46
CA THR A 131 -14.71 -1.30 -0.63
C THR A 131 -15.30 -0.07 -1.32
N ALA A 132 -16.10 -0.25 -2.37
CA ALA A 132 -16.76 0.87 -3.04
C ALA A 132 -17.74 1.64 -2.10
N ARG A 133 -18.45 0.93 -1.20
CA ARG A 133 -19.32 1.55 -0.20
C ARG A 133 -18.53 2.34 0.83
N LEU A 134 -17.46 1.76 1.37
CA LEU A 134 -16.61 2.40 2.36
C LEU A 134 -15.92 3.65 1.77
N VAL A 135 -15.38 3.56 0.55
CA VAL A 135 -14.79 4.70 -0.17
C VAL A 135 -15.80 5.84 -0.33
N ARG A 136 -17.06 5.54 -0.72
CA ARG A 136 -18.11 6.56 -0.85
C ARG A 136 -18.48 7.19 0.50
N SER A 137 -18.63 6.38 1.54
CA SER A 137 -18.98 6.85 2.89
C SER A 137 -17.88 7.77 3.45
N THR A 138 -16.63 7.30 3.46
CA THR A 138 -15.46 8.06 3.92
C THR A 138 -15.29 9.38 3.16
N ARG A 139 -15.36 9.35 1.82
CA ARG A 139 -15.28 10.60 1.03
C ARG A 139 -16.45 11.54 1.32
N GLY A 140 -17.66 11.01 1.49
CA GLY A 140 -18.84 11.78 1.87
C GLY A 140 -18.69 12.46 3.22
N ARG A 141 -18.14 11.74 4.21
CA ARG A 141 -17.82 12.28 5.54
C ARG A 141 -16.76 13.37 5.47
N SER A 142 -15.59 13.13 4.87
CA SER A 142 -14.53 14.15 4.76
C SER A 142 -15.01 15.40 4.01
N THR A 143 -15.82 15.23 2.95
CA THR A 143 -16.41 16.37 2.23
C THR A 143 -17.38 17.16 3.10
N ARG A 144 -18.26 16.47 3.85
CA ARG A 144 -19.21 17.11 4.76
C ARG A 144 -18.50 17.88 5.87
N THR A 145 -17.53 17.25 6.55
CA THR A 145 -16.72 17.88 7.59
C THR A 145 -16.02 19.13 7.04
N ARG A 146 -15.41 19.04 5.85
CA ARG A 146 -14.77 20.18 5.20
C ARG A 146 -15.77 21.31 4.93
N ASP A 147 -16.94 21.00 4.37
CA ASP A 147 -17.95 21.99 4.01
C ASP A 147 -18.55 22.68 5.25
N GLU A 148 -18.77 21.93 6.34
CA GLU A 148 -19.18 22.45 7.64
C GLU A 148 -18.15 23.45 8.19
N ARG A 149 -16.85 23.10 8.16
CA ARG A 149 -15.77 23.96 8.65
C ARG A 149 -15.45 25.13 7.72
N ALA A 150 -15.69 25.00 6.42
CA ALA A 150 -15.43 26.04 5.43
C ALA A 150 -16.26 27.31 5.65
N ALA A 151 -17.44 27.18 6.28
CA ALA A 151 -18.29 28.33 6.60
C ALA A 151 -17.83 29.11 7.84
N GLU A 152 -17.15 28.45 8.78
CA GLU A 152 -16.77 29.00 10.09
C GLU A 152 -15.57 29.94 9.99
N TRP A 153 -14.52 29.55 9.26
CA TRP A 153 -13.27 30.32 9.19
C TRP A 153 -13.39 31.70 8.52
N PRO A 154 -14.06 31.87 7.35
CA PRO A 154 -14.19 33.19 6.74
C PRO A 154 -14.93 34.22 7.60
N ALA A 155 -15.82 33.76 8.49
CA ALA A 155 -16.57 34.62 9.39
C ALA A 155 -15.70 35.13 10.56
N ALA A 156 -14.68 34.37 10.99
CA ALA A 156 -13.82 34.71 12.12
C ALA A 156 -12.40 34.11 11.95
N PRO A 157 -11.57 34.64 11.02
CA PRO A 157 -10.28 34.04 10.66
C PRO A 157 -9.29 34.09 11.83
N SER A 158 -9.23 32.98 12.57
CA SER A 158 -8.46 32.81 13.80
C SER A 158 -7.95 31.38 13.91
N ALA A 159 -6.89 31.14 14.68
CA ALA A 159 -6.32 29.79 14.86
C ALA A 159 -7.38 28.77 15.30
N ALA A 160 -8.29 29.15 16.21
CA ALA A 160 -9.37 28.29 16.70
C ALA A 160 -10.31 27.79 15.59
N THR A 161 -10.60 28.63 14.59
CA THR A 161 -11.43 28.25 13.43
C THR A 161 -10.61 27.65 12.30
N ALA A 162 -9.33 28.01 12.20
CA ALA A 162 -8.43 27.57 11.14
C ALA A 162 -7.97 26.13 11.36
N LEU A 163 -7.63 25.74 12.59
CA LEU A 163 -7.08 24.41 12.88
C LEU A 163 -8.04 23.28 12.45
N PRO A 164 -9.31 23.23 12.88
CA PRO A 164 -10.23 22.17 12.45
C PRO A 164 -10.51 22.20 10.94
N TYR A 165 -10.47 23.40 10.34
CA TYR A 165 -10.68 23.53 8.90
C TYR A 165 -9.46 23.05 8.09
N LEU A 166 -8.25 23.36 8.55
CA LEU A 166 -7.00 22.89 7.96
C LEU A 166 -6.88 21.37 8.06
N GLU A 167 -7.23 20.76 9.20
CA GLU A 167 -7.29 19.31 9.34
C GLU A 167 -8.20 18.67 8.29
N ALA A 168 -9.43 19.19 8.15
CA ALA A 168 -10.36 18.72 7.13
C ALA A 168 -9.85 18.97 5.69
N LEU A 169 -9.18 20.08 5.43
CA LEU A 169 -8.59 20.38 4.12
C LEU A 169 -7.43 19.44 3.78
N LEU A 170 -6.58 19.10 4.74
CA LEU A 170 -5.41 18.23 4.54
C LEU A 170 -5.80 16.77 4.27
N GLU A 171 -7.01 16.36 4.65
CA GLU A 171 -7.58 15.06 4.26
C GLU A 171 -8.03 15.03 2.79
N THR A 172 -8.35 16.18 2.19
CA THR A 172 -8.98 16.23 0.86
C THR A 172 -8.01 16.63 -0.26
N PRO A 173 -8.04 15.98 -1.44
CA PRO A 173 -7.14 16.30 -2.55
C PRO A 173 -7.39 17.70 -3.16
N ARG A 174 -8.62 18.22 -3.05
CA ARG A 174 -9.02 19.53 -3.59
C ARG A 174 -8.86 20.60 -2.51
N GLY A 175 -7.62 20.92 -2.18
CA GLY A 175 -7.37 21.83 -1.06
C GLY A 175 -6.08 22.65 -1.13
N ALA A 176 -5.13 22.39 -2.02
CA ALA A 176 -3.81 23.05 -1.94
C ALA A 176 -3.89 24.59 -1.89
N GLY A 177 -4.65 25.21 -2.81
CA GLY A 177 -4.87 26.66 -2.80
C GLY A 177 -5.71 27.15 -1.62
N ASP A 178 -6.58 26.31 -1.06
CA ASP A 178 -7.40 26.63 0.10
C ASP A 178 -6.59 26.55 1.39
N VAL A 179 -5.69 25.59 1.50
CA VAL A 179 -4.73 25.41 2.59
C VAL A 179 -3.79 26.62 2.64
N GLU A 180 -3.18 27.00 1.51
CA GLU A 180 -2.33 28.19 1.44
C GLU A 180 -3.10 29.46 1.82
N ARG A 181 -4.33 29.60 1.33
CA ARG A 181 -5.21 30.73 1.66
C ARG A 181 -5.54 30.79 3.15
N VAL A 182 -5.84 29.66 3.79
CA VAL A 182 -6.13 29.62 5.23
C VAL A 182 -4.89 29.94 6.04
N PHE A 183 -3.72 29.40 5.70
CA PHE A 183 -2.46 29.76 6.35
C PHE A 183 -2.11 31.24 6.17
N ALA A 184 -2.28 31.80 4.97
CA ALA A 184 -2.02 33.21 4.70
C ALA A 184 -3.00 34.15 5.41
N GLY A 185 -4.26 33.73 5.57
CA GLY A 185 -5.31 34.51 6.22
C GLY A 185 -5.39 34.34 7.74
N THR A 186 -4.60 33.42 8.33
CA THR A 186 -4.65 33.14 9.78
C THR A 186 -3.36 33.61 10.45
N SER A 187 -3.47 34.58 11.35
CA SER A 187 -2.34 35.07 12.15
C SER A 187 -2.04 34.12 13.32
N ILE A 188 -0.77 33.78 13.55
CA ILE A 188 -0.33 33.02 14.72
C ILE A 188 -0.72 33.73 16.03
N ALA A 189 -0.72 35.07 16.03
CA ALA A 189 -1.12 35.87 17.19
C ALA A 189 -2.62 35.76 17.53
N SER A 190 -3.44 35.14 16.67
CA SER A 190 -4.85 34.85 16.96
C SER A 190 -5.07 33.57 17.78
N ALA A 191 -4.00 32.81 18.04
CA ALA A 191 -4.05 31.62 18.89
C ALA A 191 -4.42 31.96 20.34
N ALA A 192 -5.38 31.21 20.90
CA ALA A 192 -5.79 31.37 22.29
C ALA A 192 -4.75 30.79 23.25
N THR A 193 -4.05 29.75 22.81
CA THR A 193 -3.02 29.05 23.60
C THR A 193 -1.71 28.91 22.82
N PRO A 194 -0.56 28.76 23.51
CA PRO A 194 0.70 28.40 22.87
C PRO A 194 0.61 27.09 22.07
N GLU A 195 -0.24 26.16 22.50
CA GLU A 195 -0.50 24.89 21.84
C GLU A 195 -1.19 25.08 20.49
N ASP A 196 -2.23 25.91 20.39
CA ASP A 196 -2.89 26.21 19.11
C ASP A 196 -1.92 26.87 18.12
N ALA A 197 -1.05 27.75 18.64
CA ALA A 197 -0.02 28.41 17.84
C ALA A 197 1.03 27.40 17.34
N LEU A 198 1.43 26.47 18.21
CA LEU A 198 2.35 25.40 17.87
C LEU A 198 1.74 24.45 16.82
N ASP A 199 0.49 24.03 16.99
CA ASP A 199 -0.22 23.18 16.02
C ASP A 199 -0.32 23.84 14.65
N LEU A 200 -0.65 25.14 14.61
CA LEU A 200 -0.76 25.86 13.34
C LEU A 200 0.58 25.86 12.57
N VAL A 201 1.69 26.07 13.27
CA VAL A 201 3.04 26.06 12.69
C VAL A 201 3.45 24.65 12.25
N LEU A 202 3.14 23.62 13.04
CA LEU A 202 3.47 22.23 12.72
C LEU A 202 2.61 21.67 11.58
N LEU A 203 1.32 22.01 11.52
CA LEU A 203 0.43 21.66 10.41
C LEU A 203 0.91 22.27 9.10
N ARG A 204 1.40 23.51 9.15
CA ARG A 204 2.04 24.14 7.98
C ARG A 204 3.27 23.36 7.53
N ALA A 205 4.14 22.98 8.47
CA ALA A 205 5.31 22.16 8.16
C ALA A 205 4.92 20.79 7.57
N CYS A 206 3.84 20.17 8.06
CA CYS A 206 3.28 18.94 7.48
C CYS A 206 2.79 19.14 6.05
N ALA A 207 2.02 20.20 5.79
CA ALA A 207 1.49 20.51 4.47
C ALA A 207 2.59 20.79 3.44
N GLU A 208 3.68 21.44 3.88
CA GLU A 208 4.87 21.74 3.08
C GLU A 208 5.81 20.52 2.91
N GLY A 209 5.53 19.38 3.57
CA GLY A 209 6.38 18.19 3.53
C GLY A 209 7.75 18.39 4.19
N SER A 210 7.81 19.22 5.24
CA SER A 210 9.05 19.67 5.88
C SER A 210 9.00 19.61 7.40
N LEU A 211 8.07 18.83 7.96
CA LEU A 211 7.96 18.58 9.41
C LEU A 211 9.27 18.00 9.98
N THR A 212 9.92 17.12 9.23
CA THR A 212 11.13 16.39 9.64
C THR A 212 12.41 17.06 9.16
N ARG A 213 12.33 18.31 8.67
CA ARG A 213 13.48 19.08 8.19
C ARG A 213 13.78 20.23 9.15
N PRO A 214 15.05 20.49 9.48
CA PRO A 214 15.41 21.60 10.35
C PRO A 214 15.22 22.92 9.58
N VAL A 215 14.20 23.68 9.96
CA VAL A 215 13.97 25.05 9.46
C VAL A 215 13.81 25.98 10.67
N PRO A 216 14.92 26.42 11.29
CA PRO A 216 14.87 27.17 12.55
C PRO A 216 14.04 28.45 12.47
N GLU A 217 14.11 29.16 11.33
CA GLU A 217 13.43 30.43 11.10
C GLU A 217 11.90 30.29 11.17
N ARG A 218 11.36 29.07 10.98
CA ARG A 218 9.93 28.75 11.07
C ARG A 218 9.36 29.07 12.46
N PHE A 219 10.19 28.98 13.50
CA PHE A 219 9.76 29.15 14.88
C PHE A 219 9.99 30.56 15.42
N ASP A 220 10.54 31.49 14.64
CA ASP A 220 10.91 32.83 15.10
C ASP A 220 9.69 33.64 15.58
N GLU A 221 8.60 33.62 14.82
CA GLU A 221 7.36 34.29 15.22
C GLU A 221 6.74 33.63 16.46
N LEU A 222 6.69 32.30 16.50
CA LEU A 222 6.15 31.54 17.62
C LEU A 222 6.93 31.81 18.91
N THR A 223 8.27 31.82 18.85
CA THR A 223 9.14 32.10 20.00
C THR A 223 9.13 33.57 20.42
N ARG A 224 8.82 34.50 19.51
CA ARG A 224 8.60 35.92 19.85
C ARG A 224 7.29 36.10 20.63
N LEU A 225 6.22 35.41 20.24
CA LEU A 225 4.91 35.47 20.90
C LEU A 225 4.88 34.67 22.21
N PHE A 226 5.54 33.52 22.24
CA PHE A 226 5.60 32.60 23.37
C PHE A 226 7.05 32.22 23.72
N PRO A 227 7.81 33.12 24.39
CA PRO A 227 9.24 32.91 24.67
C PRO A 227 9.54 31.64 25.48
N ALA A 228 8.58 31.17 26.29
CA ALA A 228 8.70 29.94 27.07
C ALA A 228 8.89 28.69 26.20
N LEU A 229 8.42 28.69 24.94
CA LEU A 229 8.57 27.56 24.02
C LEU A 229 9.98 27.45 23.42
N ARG A 230 10.81 28.52 23.47
CA ARG A 230 12.12 28.56 22.81
C ARG A 230 13.02 27.38 23.16
N PRO A 231 13.22 27.00 24.44
CA PRO A 231 14.09 25.87 24.76
C PRO A 231 13.64 24.55 24.12
N ALA A 232 12.34 24.30 24.05
CA ALA A 232 11.78 23.09 23.45
C ALA A 232 11.91 23.10 21.92
N LEU A 233 11.68 24.25 21.28
CA LEU A 233 11.80 24.38 19.82
C LEU A 233 13.26 24.32 19.37
N ASP A 234 14.19 24.91 20.13
CA ASP A 234 15.63 24.78 19.90
C ASP A 234 16.10 23.33 20.08
N LEU A 235 15.52 22.60 21.03
CA LEU A 235 15.78 21.16 21.20
C LEU A 235 15.24 20.37 20.01
N PHE A 236 13.98 20.57 19.64
CA PHE A 236 13.34 19.90 18.51
C PHE A 236 14.12 20.13 17.20
N ALA A 237 14.51 21.38 16.90
CA ALA A 237 15.30 21.70 15.72
C ALA A 237 16.68 21.03 15.74
N ARG A 238 17.36 20.99 16.90
CA ARG A 238 18.64 20.26 17.05
C ARG A 238 18.48 18.75 16.91
N VAL A 239 17.41 18.16 17.42
CA VAL A 239 17.13 16.73 17.20
C VAL A 239 16.99 16.42 15.71
N LEU A 240 16.35 17.30 14.93
CA LEU A 240 16.22 17.12 13.48
C LEU A 240 17.53 17.38 12.71
N ALA A 241 18.37 18.30 13.17
CA ALA A 241 19.63 18.66 12.50
C ALA A 241 20.80 17.75 12.88
N ASP A 242 20.98 17.56 14.19
CA ASP A 242 22.14 16.91 14.82
C ASP A 242 21.83 15.48 15.27
N GLY A 243 20.55 15.08 15.25
CA GLY A 243 20.04 13.73 15.52
C GLY A 243 19.84 13.37 16.99
N SER A 244 19.45 12.12 17.26
CA SER A 244 19.02 11.72 18.62
C SER A 244 20.20 11.68 19.60
N SER A 245 21.32 11.08 19.19
CA SER A 245 22.49 10.86 20.05
C SER A 245 23.29 12.13 20.37
N ALA A 246 23.17 13.18 19.57
CA ALA A 246 23.89 14.44 19.77
C ALA A 246 23.21 15.36 20.81
N VAL A 247 22.00 15.00 21.25
CA VAL A 247 21.17 15.86 22.08
C VAL A 247 21.18 15.39 23.53
N ASP A 248 21.42 16.32 24.46
CA ASP A 248 21.36 16.02 25.90
C ASP A 248 19.91 15.76 26.36
N ALA A 249 19.56 14.49 26.48
CA ALA A 249 18.28 14.05 27.04
C ALA A 249 18.36 13.73 28.55
N SER A 250 19.19 14.46 29.29
CA SER A 250 19.34 14.31 30.75
C SER A 250 18.01 14.50 31.51
N PRO A 251 17.91 13.99 32.75
CA PRO A 251 16.76 14.26 33.62
C PRO A 251 16.48 15.76 33.81
N ALA A 252 17.51 16.61 33.72
CA ALA A 252 17.39 18.06 33.78
C ALA A 252 16.69 18.62 32.52
N THR A 253 17.12 18.21 31.32
CA THR A 253 16.42 18.57 30.07
C THR A 253 14.97 18.13 30.10
N MET A 254 14.70 16.89 30.52
CA MET A 254 13.32 16.38 30.62
C MET A 254 12.48 17.14 31.65
N ALA A 255 13.07 17.57 32.77
CA ALA A 255 12.38 18.41 33.74
C ALA A 255 12.07 19.81 33.19
N MET A 256 12.98 20.38 32.39
CA MET A 256 12.78 21.64 31.69
C MET A 256 11.64 21.54 30.66
N LEU A 257 11.59 20.48 29.85
CA LEU A 257 10.49 20.29 28.88
C LEU A 257 9.13 20.21 29.57
N ARG A 258 9.05 19.48 30.70
CA ARG A 258 7.83 19.40 31.51
C ARG A 258 7.36 20.74 32.05
N SER A 259 8.28 21.65 32.38
CA SER A 259 7.90 22.97 32.85
C SER A 259 7.42 23.90 31.73
N VAL A 260 7.72 23.58 30.46
CA VAL A 260 7.21 24.30 29.29
C VAL A 260 5.78 23.87 28.95
N GLY A 261 5.47 22.57 29.04
CA GLY A 261 4.14 22.03 28.82
C GLY A 261 4.14 20.64 28.19
N VAL A 262 3.03 19.92 28.33
CA VAL A 262 2.90 18.53 27.84
C VAL A 262 3.11 18.44 26.33
N SER A 263 2.55 19.38 25.56
CA SER A 263 2.69 19.43 24.10
C SER A 263 4.14 19.61 23.63
N ALA A 264 4.90 20.46 24.33
CA ALA A 264 6.31 20.69 24.03
C ALA A 264 7.19 19.47 24.39
N GLU A 265 6.94 18.83 25.55
CA GLU A 265 7.59 17.58 25.94
C GLU A 265 7.28 16.47 24.92
N SER A 266 6.00 16.25 24.61
CA SER A 266 5.58 15.22 23.65
C SER A 266 6.18 15.40 22.27
N LEU A 267 6.26 16.63 21.76
CA LEU A 267 6.90 16.92 20.49
C LEU A 267 8.39 16.52 20.47
N CYS A 268 9.15 16.94 21.48
CA CYS A 268 10.58 16.66 21.55
C CYS A 268 10.86 15.16 21.73
N VAL A 269 10.11 14.48 22.61
CA VAL A 269 10.27 13.05 22.85
C VAL A 269 9.85 12.22 21.63
N ALA A 270 8.79 12.62 20.92
CA ALA A 270 8.38 11.98 19.68
C ALA A 270 9.43 12.18 18.57
N ALA A 271 10.04 13.37 18.48
CA ALA A 271 11.12 13.64 17.55
C ALA A 271 12.36 12.78 17.84
N LEU A 272 12.76 12.65 19.12
CA LEU A 272 13.86 11.76 19.53
C LEU A 272 13.58 10.32 19.11
N ALA A 273 12.36 9.82 19.36
CA ALA A 273 11.96 8.47 18.98
C ALA A 273 12.00 8.27 17.45
N TYR A 274 11.51 9.24 16.70
CA TYR A 274 11.43 9.18 15.24
C TYR A 274 12.80 9.29 14.58
N VAL A 275 13.66 10.22 15.03
CA VAL A 275 15.01 10.38 14.47
C VAL A 275 15.89 9.18 14.82
N ALA A 276 15.81 8.65 16.05
CA ALA A 276 16.49 7.39 16.40
C ALA A 276 16.05 6.23 15.49
N LEU A 277 14.77 6.16 15.11
CA LEU A 277 14.29 5.16 14.14
C LEU A 277 14.95 5.36 12.77
N LEU A 278 15.01 6.60 12.26
CA LEU A 278 15.62 6.89 10.96
C LEU A 278 17.11 6.54 10.94
N GLU A 279 17.82 6.86 12.02
CA GLU A 279 19.23 6.50 12.25
C GLU A 279 19.43 5.00 12.48
N GLY A 280 18.34 4.24 12.61
CA GLY A 280 18.36 2.81 12.81
C GLY A 280 18.72 2.37 14.22
N ASP A 281 18.82 3.28 15.20
CA ASP A 281 18.85 2.91 16.62
C ASP A 281 17.45 2.51 17.11
N VAL A 282 17.07 1.28 16.76
CA VAL A 282 15.75 0.72 17.09
C VAL A 282 15.55 0.54 18.60
N ARG A 283 16.63 0.52 19.39
CA ARG A 283 16.53 0.42 20.86
C ARG A 283 16.17 1.77 21.45
N GLU A 284 16.87 2.81 21.05
CA GLU A 284 16.60 4.18 21.45
C GLU A 284 15.23 4.65 20.97
N ALA A 285 14.86 4.37 19.71
CA ALA A 285 13.54 4.71 19.17
C ALA A 285 12.40 4.17 20.05
N ALA A 286 12.47 2.89 20.43
CA ALA A 286 11.47 2.27 21.28
C ALA A 286 11.55 2.72 22.75
N TYR A 287 12.72 3.15 23.21
CA TYR A 287 12.89 3.70 24.55
C TYR A 287 12.14 5.02 24.70
N TRP A 288 12.25 5.90 23.70
CA TRP A 288 11.60 7.21 23.69
C TRP A 288 10.11 7.11 23.36
N GLU A 289 9.70 6.25 22.43
CA GLU A 289 8.28 6.05 22.07
C GLU A 289 7.41 5.75 23.30
N ARG A 290 7.86 4.85 24.18
CA ARG A 290 7.13 4.49 25.42
C ARG A 290 7.01 5.62 26.44
N ARG A 291 7.76 6.71 26.25
CA ARG A 291 7.82 7.86 27.15
C ARG A 291 7.10 9.08 26.60
N VAL A 292 6.60 9.04 25.36
CA VAL A 292 5.86 10.16 24.79
C VAL A 292 4.58 10.36 25.60
N PRO A 293 4.40 11.51 26.27
CA PRO A 293 3.15 11.81 26.96
C PRO A 293 1.98 11.88 25.96
N ALA A 294 0.78 11.50 26.42
CA ALA A 294 -0.43 11.62 25.61
C ALA A 294 -0.68 13.10 25.26
N CYS A 295 -0.88 13.36 23.96
CA CYS A 295 -0.91 14.70 23.43
C CYS A 295 -1.78 14.72 22.15
N PRO A 296 -2.65 15.73 21.97
CA PRO A 296 -3.53 15.81 20.81
C PRO A 296 -2.85 16.34 19.54
N LEU A 297 -1.63 16.89 19.63
CA LEU A 297 -0.94 17.46 18.45
C LEU A 297 -0.81 16.42 17.33
N LEU A 298 -1.29 16.75 16.13
CA LEU A 298 -1.26 15.84 14.97
C LEU A 298 0.17 15.40 14.62
N ALA A 299 1.13 16.32 14.73
CA ALA A 299 2.54 16.03 14.46
C ALA A 299 3.11 14.95 15.40
N VAL A 300 2.76 14.99 16.70
CA VAL A 300 3.16 13.97 17.67
C VAL A 300 2.56 12.62 17.27
N GLY A 301 1.27 12.59 16.95
CA GLY A 301 0.59 11.39 16.48
C GLY A 301 1.26 10.76 15.26
N ARG A 302 1.63 11.58 14.26
CA ARG A 302 2.33 11.14 13.04
C ARG A 302 3.70 10.52 13.34
N LEU A 303 4.53 11.21 14.14
CA LEU A 303 5.87 10.73 14.49
C LEU A 303 5.80 9.42 15.29
N VAL A 304 4.96 9.37 16.33
CA VAL A 304 4.77 8.18 17.17
C VAL A 304 4.17 7.02 16.38
N GLY A 305 3.17 7.29 15.53
CA GLY A 305 2.55 6.28 14.67
C GLY A 305 3.57 5.60 13.76
N ALA A 306 4.47 6.37 13.15
CA ALA A 306 5.57 5.83 12.35
C ALA A 306 6.51 4.97 13.18
N VAL A 307 6.92 5.43 14.38
CA VAL A 307 7.81 4.65 15.26
C VAL A 307 7.17 3.34 15.70
N ARG A 308 5.89 3.36 16.12
CA ARG A 308 5.15 2.15 16.53
C ARG A 308 5.05 1.11 15.42
N ALA A 309 4.84 1.55 14.19
CA ALA A 309 4.69 0.65 13.05
C ALA A 309 6.04 0.10 12.57
N LEU A 310 7.09 0.93 12.53
CA LEU A 310 8.36 0.59 11.90
C LEU A 310 9.40 0.00 12.86
N VAL A 311 9.32 0.22 14.17
CA VAL A 311 10.23 -0.43 15.14
C VAL A 311 10.16 -1.96 15.07
N PRO A 312 8.98 -2.62 15.08
CA PRO A 312 8.90 -4.07 14.93
C PRO A 312 9.45 -4.53 13.57
N LEU A 313 9.18 -3.77 12.50
CA LEU A 313 9.71 -4.06 11.17
C LEU A 313 11.25 -4.03 11.16
N ALA A 314 11.85 -3.00 11.73
CA ALA A 314 13.32 -2.84 11.81
C ALA A 314 14.00 -3.90 12.69
N ARG A 315 13.27 -4.51 13.65
CA ARG A 315 13.76 -5.64 14.45
C ARG A 315 13.65 -7.00 13.74
N GLY A 316 13.01 -7.07 12.58
CA GLY A 316 12.68 -8.33 11.91
C GLY A 316 11.41 -9.01 12.44
N ASP A 317 10.64 -8.33 13.31
CA ASP A 317 9.42 -8.85 13.93
C ASP A 317 8.20 -8.54 13.04
N PHE A 318 8.28 -8.99 11.78
CA PHE A 318 7.34 -8.60 10.70
C PHE A 318 5.89 -8.98 11.00
N GLY A 319 5.66 -10.08 11.71
CA GLY A 319 4.32 -10.49 12.13
C GLY A 319 3.69 -9.50 13.12
N LEU A 320 4.47 -8.99 14.07
CA LEU A 320 4.02 -7.96 15.02
C LEU A 320 3.76 -6.63 14.31
N ALA A 321 4.65 -6.24 13.38
CA ALA A 321 4.46 -5.04 12.55
C ALA A 321 3.15 -5.10 11.75
N LEU A 322 2.90 -6.25 11.12
CA LEU A 322 1.70 -6.49 10.33
C LEU A 322 0.44 -6.48 11.20
N ALA A 323 0.42 -7.22 12.30
CA ALA A 323 -0.74 -7.30 13.18
C ALA A 323 -1.12 -5.93 13.77
N GLY A 324 -0.13 -5.12 14.17
CA GLY A 324 -0.35 -3.76 14.65
C GLY A 324 -0.89 -2.83 13.56
N SER A 325 -0.32 -2.90 12.36
CA SER A 325 -0.75 -2.07 11.22
C SER A 325 -2.15 -2.43 10.73
N MET A 326 -2.47 -3.72 10.63
CA MET A 326 -3.81 -4.19 10.24
C MET A 326 -4.89 -3.81 11.25
N ARG A 327 -4.61 -3.93 12.55
CA ARG A 327 -5.54 -3.48 13.59
C ARG A 327 -5.82 -1.98 13.50
N SER A 328 -4.77 -1.18 13.29
CA SER A 328 -4.91 0.27 13.17
C SER A 328 -5.65 0.65 11.88
N LEU A 329 -5.44 -0.09 10.80
CA LEU A 329 -6.20 0.03 9.55
C LEU A 329 -7.69 -0.30 9.74
N GLU A 330 -8.02 -1.34 10.52
CA GLU A 330 -9.40 -1.69 10.85
C GLU A 330 -10.08 -0.58 11.66
N ILE A 331 -9.38 -0.01 12.65
CA ILE A 331 -9.87 1.15 13.42
C ILE A 331 -10.12 2.34 12.50
N ALA A 332 -9.14 2.71 11.66
CA ALA A 332 -9.28 3.83 10.73
C ALA A 332 -10.44 3.62 9.74
N ARG A 333 -10.67 2.38 9.28
CA ARG A 333 -11.83 2.05 8.44
C ARG A 333 -13.15 2.20 9.19
N ALA A 334 -13.22 1.75 10.44
CA ALA A 334 -14.41 1.88 11.28
C ALA A 334 -14.74 3.34 11.62
N GLU A 335 -13.71 4.16 11.81
CA GLU A 335 -13.83 5.60 12.08
C GLU A 335 -14.00 6.45 10.81
N GLU A 336 -13.90 5.82 9.63
CA GLU A 336 -13.92 6.44 8.31
C GLU A 336 -12.85 7.54 8.16
N GLU A 337 -11.64 7.28 8.68
CA GLU A 337 -10.50 8.19 8.66
C GLU A 337 -9.58 7.89 7.47
N LEU A 338 -9.62 8.74 6.43
CA LEU A 338 -8.85 8.52 5.21
C LEU A 338 -7.33 8.46 5.45
N THR A 339 -6.83 9.35 6.32
CA THR A 339 -5.40 9.45 6.65
C THR A 339 -4.90 8.18 7.32
N GLY A 340 -5.58 7.73 8.38
CA GLY A 340 -5.30 6.46 9.04
C GLY A 340 -5.35 5.27 8.08
N ILE A 341 -6.32 5.23 7.15
CA ILE A 341 -6.40 4.17 6.13
C ILE A 341 -5.14 4.14 5.27
N LEU A 342 -4.69 5.28 4.74
CA LEU A 342 -3.51 5.34 3.87
C LEU A 342 -2.22 4.99 4.62
N LEU A 343 -2.01 5.60 5.79
CA LEU A 343 -0.80 5.45 6.58
C LEU A 343 -0.63 4.00 7.07
N HIS A 344 -1.69 3.39 7.60
CA HIS A 344 -1.62 2.01 8.08
C HIS A 344 -1.60 0.98 6.94
N SER A 345 -2.18 1.29 5.77
CA SER A 345 -2.03 0.45 4.58
C SER A 345 -0.59 0.45 4.07
N TYR A 346 0.09 1.60 4.09
CA TYR A 346 1.50 1.70 3.73
C TYR A 346 2.39 0.86 4.66
N TYR A 347 2.21 0.95 5.98
CA TYR A 347 2.99 0.13 6.93
C TYR A 347 2.69 -1.37 6.81
N ALA A 348 1.42 -1.73 6.62
CA ALA A 348 1.03 -3.11 6.37
C ALA A 348 1.65 -3.65 5.08
N ALA A 349 1.67 -2.86 4.01
CA ALA A 349 2.32 -3.23 2.75
C ALA A 349 3.81 -3.52 2.96
N LEU A 350 4.56 -2.65 3.65
CA LEU A 350 5.98 -2.91 3.96
C LEU A 350 6.19 -4.22 4.74
N ALA A 351 5.35 -4.50 5.73
CA ALA A 351 5.43 -5.74 6.51
C ALA A 351 5.07 -6.99 5.67
N LEU A 352 4.06 -6.90 4.81
CA LEU A 352 3.67 -7.97 3.89
C LEU A 352 4.78 -8.27 2.86
N LEU A 353 5.45 -7.24 2.35
CA LEU A 353 6.61 -7.40 1.47
C LEU A 353 7.76 -8.10 2.19
N ALA A 354 8.06 -7.73 3.44
CA ALA A 354 9.10 -8.38 4.23
C ALA A 354 8.80 -9.87 4.49
N LEU A 355 7.52 -10.22 4.69
CA LEU A 355 7.04 -11.60 4.82
C LEU A 355 6.95 -12.35 3.47
N GLY A 356 7.05 -11.63 2.36
CA GLY A 356 6.83 -12.13 1.01
C GLY A 356 5.42 -12.61 0.73
N ARG A 357 4.42 -11.87 1.25
CA ARG A 357 2.98 -12.04 0.99
C ARG A 357 2.54 -11.00 -0.04
N TRP A 358 2.98 -11.18 -1.27
CA TRP A 358 2.93 -10.16 -2.34
C TRP A 358 1.51 -9.80 -2.77
N THR A 359 0.66 -10.81 -2.94
CA THR A 359 -0.74 -10.63 -3.33
C THR A 359 -1.49 -9.82 -2.29
N GLU A 360 -1.31 -10.14 -1.01
CA GLU A 360 -1.93 -9.38 0.08
C GLU A 360 -1.38 -7.96 0.19
N ALA A 361 -0.09 -7.76 -0.11
CA ALA A 361 0.48 -6.41 -0.16
C ALA A 361 -0.19 -5.57 -1.25
N LEU A 362 -0.48 -6.17 -2.42
CA LEU A 362 -1.26 -5.52 -3.48
C LEU A 362 -2.70 -5.29 -3.05
N ASP A 363 -3.38 -6.26 -2.45
CA ASP A 363 -4.77 -6.09 -2.00
C ASP A 363 -4.92 -4.90 -1.04
N VAL A 364 -3.98 -4.77 -0.09
CA VAL A 364 -3.93 -3.65 0.86
C VAL A 364 -3.64 -2.34 0.14
N ALA A 365 -2.65 -2.32 -0.76
CA ALA A 365 -2.31 -1.13 -1.53
C ALA A 365 -3.47 -0.68 -2.44
N ASP A 366 -4.05 -1.57 -3.23
CA ASP A 366 -5.16 -1.30 -4.15
C ASP A 366 -6.39 -0.79 -3.41
N THR A 367 -6.72 -1.40 -2.27
CA THR A 367 -7.82 -0.92 -1.42
C THR A 367 -7.59 0.51 -0.96
N ALA A 368 -6.36 0.85 -0.56
CA ALA A 368 -6.02 2.21 -0.14
C ALA A 368 -6.00 3.19 -1.31
N LEU A 369 -5.46 2.78 -2.47
CA LEU A 369 -5.40 3.58 -3.69
C LEU A 369 -6.78 3.89 -4.27
N ALA A 370 -7.77 3.01 -4.04
CA ALA A 370 -9.16 3.22 -4.44
C ALA A 370 -9.82 4.46 -3.81
N TYR A 371 -9.32 4.91 -2.64
CA TYR A 371 -9.76 6.17 -2.02
C TYR A 371 -9.27 7.40 -2.78
N GLY A 372 -8.39 7.23 -3.76
CA GLY A 372 -7.82 8.31 -4.56
C GLY A 372 -6.73 9.09 -3.82
N PRO A 373 -6.14 10.09 -4.48
CA PRO A 373 -5.09 10.88 -3.86
C PRO A 373 -5.63 11.63 -2.62
N PRO A 374 -4.87 11.69 -1.51
CA PRO A 374 -5.21 12.50 -0.35
C PRO A 374 -4.81 13.97 -0.56
N GLY A 375 -4.99 14.80 0.46
CA GLY A 375 -4.40 16.13 0.52
C GLY A 375 -2.85 16.11 0.65
N PRO A 376 -2.22 17.30 0.61
CA PRO A 376 -0.78 17.45 0.44
C PRO A 376 0.05 16.80 1.57
N ALA A 377 -0.44 16.83 2.81
CA ALA A 377 0.28 16.27 3.96
C ALA A 377 0.49 14.75 3.90
N HIS A 378 -0.31 14.04 3.10
CA HIS A 378 -0.29 12.58 3.02
C HIS A 378 0.01 12.04 1.61
N THR A 379 0.25 12.93 0.64
CA THR A 379 0.50 12.53 -0.75
C THR A 379 1.78 11.69 -0.86
N GLY A 380 2.76 11.86 0.05
CA GLY A 380 3.96 11.02 0.14
C GLY A 380 3.65 9.53 0.37
N PHE A 381 2.71 9.21 1.26
CA PHE A 381 2.27 7.82 1.51
C PHE A 381 1.54 7.22 0.30
N TYR A 382 0.68 8.01 -0.36
CA TYR A 382 -0.01 7.58 -1.56
C TYR A 382 0.96 7.27 -2.70
N ARG A 383 1.97 8.14 -2.88
CA ARG A 383 3.07 7.94 -3.84
C ARG A 383 3.87 6.68 -3.51
N ALA A 384 4.21 6.47 -2.24
CA ALA A 384 4.86 5.25 -1.74
C ALA A 384 4.08 3.98 -2.08
N LEU A 385 2.77 3.96 -1.82
CA LEU A 385 1.92 2.82 -2.17
C LEU A 385 1.91 2.52 -3.66
N LEU A 386 1.85 3.54 -4.53
CA LEU A 386 1.95 3.36 -5.98
C LEU A 386 3.29 2.75 -6.40
N TRP A 387 4.40 3.22 -5.83
CA TRP A 387 5.73 2.67 -6.14
C TRP A 387 5.89 1.23 -5.64
N LEU A 388 5.41 0.92 -4.44
CA LEU A 388 5.42 -0.45 -3.91
C LEU A 388 4.55 -1.37 -4.77
N ALA A 389 3.35 -0.94 -5.15
CA ALA A 389 2.46 -1.69 -6.02
C ALA A 389 3.08 -1.89 -7.42
N SER A 390 3.77 -0.88 -7.97
CA SER A 390 4.53 -0.99 -9.22
C SER A 390 5.64 -2.03 -9.11
N LEU A 391 6.45 -2.00 -8.05
CA LEU A 391 7.53 -2.96 -7.81
C LEU A 391 7.00 -4.40 -7.74
N VAL A 392 5.92 -4.62 -6.98
CA VAL A 392 5.32 -5.95 -6.84
C VAL A 392 4.73 -6.44 -8.15
N ASN A 393 4.00 -5.60 -8.88
CA ASN A 393 3.48 -5.97 -10.19
C ASN A 393 4.60 -6.33 -11.18
N HIS A 394 5.72 -5.60 -11.15
CA HIS A 394 6.90 -5.97 -11.93
C HIS A 394 7.45 -7.35 -11.54
N TRP A 395 7.58 -7.62 -10.24
CA TRP A 395 8.01 -8.95 -9.75
C TRP A 395 7.07 -10.08 -10.15
N LEU A 396 5.76 -9.81 -10.21
CA LEU A 396 4.75 -10.77 -10.67
C LEU A 396 4.68 -10.92 -12.20
N GLY A 397 5.40 -10.08 -12.96
CA GLY A 397 5.44 -10.11 -14.44
C GLY A 397 4.41 -9.18 -15.11
N GLU A 398 3.62 -8.45 -14.34
CA GLU A 398 2.58 -7.51 -14.80
C GLU A 398 3.18 -6.14 -15.16
N ASN A 399 4.17 -6.13 -16.06
CA ASN A 399 4.95 -4.93 -16.41
C ASN A 399 4.10 -3.75 -16.94
N ARG A 400 2.95 -4.03 -17.58
CA ARG A 400 2.04 -2.97 -18.04
C ARG A 400 1.41 -2.21 -16.88
N LEU A 401 0.92 -2.95 -15.87
CA LEU A 401 0.34 -2.35 -14.68
C LEU A 401 1.41 -1.66 -13.85
N ALA A 402 2.60 -2.26 -13.72
CA ALA A 402 3.75 -1.62 -13.10
C ALA A 402 4.08 -0.26 -13.74
N THR A 403 4.15 -0.20 -15.07
CA THR A 403 4.40 1.05 -15.82
C THR A 403 3.33 2.11 -15.54
N LEU A 404 2.04 1.70 -15.48
CA LEU A 404 0.94 2.62 -15.22
C LEU A 404 1.02 3.22 -13.81
N LEU A 405 1.28 2.39 -12.80
CA LEU A 405 1.39 2.80 -11.40
C LEU A 405 2.61 3.71 -11.18
N GLU A 406 3.76 3.36 -11.78
CA GLU A 406 4.95 4.21 -11.77
C GLU A 406 4.67 5.58 -12.41
N ALA A 407 4.06 5.59 -13.60
CA ALA A 407 3.73 6.83 -14.29
C ALA A 407 2.75 7.70 -13.47
N GLN A 408 1.79 7.08 -12.78
CA GLN A 408 0.89 7.80 -11.87
C GLN A 408 1.66 8.38 -10.68
N ALA A 409 2.54 7.61 -10.04
CA ALA A 409 3.35 8.08 -8.91
C ALA A 409 4.24 9.26 -9.30
N SER A 410 4.88 9.18 -10.46
CA SER A 410 5.75 10.22 -11.03
C SER A 410 5.04 11.53 -11.35
N THR A 411 3.71 11.55 -11.41
CA THR A 411 2.94 12.80 -11.62
C THR A 411 2.69 13.58 -10.33
N LEU A 412 2.93 12.96 -9.17
CA LEU A 412 2.70 13.57 -7.88
C LEU A 412 3.93 14.40 -7.50
N VAL A 413 3.75 15.72 -7.49
CA VAL A 413 4.76 16.67 -7.02
C VAL A 413 4.71 16.69 -5.49
N VAL A 414 5.63 15.96 -4.86
CA VAL A 414 5.75 15.86 -3.41
C VAL A 414 7.22 15.94 -3.02
N THR A 415 7.48 16.62 -1.92
CA THR A 415 8.80 16.65 -1.28
C THR A 415 9.19 15.25 -0.82
N ASP A 416 10.45 14.87 -1.02
CA ASP A 416 10.96 13.59 -0.56
C ASP A 416 11.03 13.53 0.96
N GLU A 417 10.49 12.44 1.50
CA GLU A 417 10.46 12.14 2.93
C GLU A 417 11.46 11.02 3.28
N ALA A 418 11.77 10.90 4.56
CA ALA A 418 12.81 10.00 5.07
C ALA A 418 12.42 8.52 5.07
N LEU A 419 11.13 8.18 4.92
CA LEU A 419 10.64 6.79 5.05
C LEU A 419 10.78 5.99 3.74
N PRO A 420 10.79 4.64 3.80
CA PRO A 420 10.98 3.78 2.63
C PRO A 420 10.07 4.08 1.44
N ALA A 421 10.63 4.05 0.25
CA ALA A 421 9.90 4.28 -1.00
C ALA A 421 9.14 5.63 -1.03
N MET A 422 9.56 6.64 -0.26
CA MET A 422 9.01 8.00 -0.35
C MET A 422 9.87 8.94 -1.20
N GLN A 423 10.96 8.43 -1.78
CA GLN A 423 11.93 9.20 -2.55
C GLN A 423 11.55 9.28 -4.03
N GLY A 424 11.71 10.45 -4.66
CA GLY A 424 11.39 10.67 -6.06
C GLY A 424 12.26 9.86 -7.02
N ASP A 425 13.50 9.55 -6.62
CA ASP A 425 14.43 8.69 -7.37
C ASP A 425 13.91 7.27 -7.62
N VAL A 426 12.92 6.80 -6.84
CA VAL A 426 12.30 5.47 -7.02
C VAL A 426 11.63 5.33 -8.39
N GLY A 427 11.05 6.41 -8.94
CA GLY A 427 10.41 6.39 -10.26
C GLY A 427 11.39 6.01 -11.40
N PRO A 428 12.47 6.79 -11.62
CA PRO A 428 13.53 6.44 -12.56
C PRO A 428 14.07 5.02 -12.38
N ILE A 429 14.32 4.59 -11.13
CA ILE A 429 14.81 3.25 -10.81
C ILE A 429 13.82 2.19 -11.29
N LEU A 430 12.52 2.35 -11.00
CA LEU A 430 11.49 1.42 -11.46
C LEU A 430 11.40 1.37 -12.99
N ARG A 431 11.58 2.49 -13.69
CA ARG A 431 11.63 2.49 -15.16
C ARG A 431 12.82 1.70 -15.69
N SER A 432 14.00 1.84 -15.08
CA SER A 432 15.18 1.02 -15.39
C SER A 432 14.90 -0.47 -15.17
N LEU A 433 14.25 -0.82 -14.05
CA LEU A 433 13.86 -2.20 -13.72
C LEU A 433 12.87 -2.80 -14.73
N ILE A 434 11.77 -2.10 -14.99
CA ILE A 434 10.73 -2.52 -15.93
C ILE A 434 11.31 -2.65 -17.35
N GLY A 435 12.25 -1.78 -17.73
CA GLY A 435 12.99 -1.86 -18.98
C GLY A 435 14.05 -2.98 -19.05
N GLY A 436 14.18 -3.80 -18.02
CA GLY A 436 15.12 -4.93 -17.96
C GLY A 436 16.57 -4.54 -17.62
N GLN A 437 16.84 -3.26 -17.33
CA GLN A 437 18.19 -2.74 -17.04
C GLN A 437 18.56 -2.93 -15.55
N LYS A 438 18.52 -4.19 -15.08
CA LYS A 438 18.65 -4.54 -13.65
C LYS A 438 19.96 -4.04 -13.01
N ALA A 439 21.09 -4.13 -13.71
CA ALA A 439 22.37 -3.63 -13.22
C ALA A 439 22.42 -2.10 -13.09
N VAL A 440 21.78 -1.37 -14.02
CA VAL A 440 21.65 0.10 -13.96
C VAL A 440 20.80 0.48 -12.75
N ALA A 441 19.63 -0.16 -12.61
CA ALA A 441 18.74 0.07 -11.49
C ALA A 441 19.42 -0.20 -10.12
N MET A 442 20.25 -1.24 -10.01
CA MET A 442 21.04 -1.49 -8.81
C MET A 442 22.05 -0.38 -8.53
N SER A 443 22.75 0.12 -9.54
CA SER A 443 23.66 1.26 -9.37
C SER A 443 22.91 2.51 -8.90
N GLU A 444 21.71 2.76 -9.41
CA GLU A 444 20.84 3.86 -9.00
C GLU A 444 20.33 3.68 -7.56
N LEU A 445 19.91 2.46 -7.18
CA LEU A 445 19.52 2.12 -5.81
C LEU A 445 20.66 2.32 -4.81
N ARG A 446 21.90 1.94 -5.17
CA ARG A 446 23.06 2.17 -4.30
C ARG A 446 23.32 3.66 -4.11
N ARG A 447 23.29 4.45 -5.19
CA ARG A 447 23.45 5.91 -5.11
C ARG A 447 22.37 6.55 -4.24
N LEU A 448 21.12 6.08 -4.36
CA LEU A 448 20.03 6.53 -3.49
C LEU A 448 20.30 6.17 -2.03
N ALA A 449 20.74 4.94 -1.75
CA ALA A 449 21.11 4.51 -0.41
C ALA A 449 22.27 5.32 0.18
N ASP A 450 23.28 5.69 -0.62
CA ASP A 450 24.38 6.56 -0.20
C ASP A 450 23.88 7.96 0.19
N GLY A 451 23.00 8.55 -0.62
CA GLY A 451 22.37 9.85 -0.33
C GLY A 451 21.54 9.80 0.96
N LEU A 452 20.71 8.77 1.11
CA LEU A 452 19.93 8.54 2.32
C LEU A 452 20.82 8.36 3.55
N ALA A 453 21.91 7.62 3.43
CA ALA A 453 22.85 7.42 4.52
C ALA A 453 23.59 8.71 4.91
N ALA A 454 23.96 9.54 3.93
CA ALA A 454 24.54 10.86 4.17
C ALA A 454 23.57 11.80 4.92
N GLU A 455 22.27 11.64 4.69
CA GLU A 455 21.19 12.33 5.42
C GLU A 455 20.76 11.61 6.70
N ARG A 456 21.48 10.58 7.14
CA ARG A 456 21.21 9.77 8.37
C ARG A 456 19.91 8.97 8.33
N ASN A 457 19.31 8.80 7.16
CA ASN A 457 18.13 7.97 6.92
C ASN A 457 18.53 6.49 6.74
N LEU A 458 19.25 5.94 7.72
CA LEU A 458 19.88 4.61 7.66
C LEU A 458 18.84 3.48 7.50
N LEU A 459 17.69 3.57 8.15
CA LEU A 459 16.60 2.59 7.99
C LEU A 459 16.18 2.45 6.52
N THR A 460 15.99 3.58 5.85
CA THR A 460 15.55 3.63 4.45
C THR A 460 16.67 3.28 3.49
N ALA A 461 17.92 3.66 3.79
CA ALA A 461 19.09 3.21 3.06
C ALA A 461 19.20 1.67 3.07
N MET A 462 19.07 1.04 4.24
CA MET A 462 19.07 -0.42 4.37
C MET A 462 17.94 -1.07 3.58
N PHE A 463 16.71 -0.55 3.69
CA PHE A 463 15.56 -1.05 2.91
C PHE A 463 15.84 -0.98 1.40
N THR A 464 16.40 0.14 0.93
CA THR A 464 16.75 0.37 -0.47
C THR A 464 17.77 -0.64 -0.98
N LEU A 465 18.81 -0.93 -0.20
CA LEU A 465 19.82 -1.94 -0.54
C LEU A 465 19.25 -3.36 -0.54
N VAL A 466 18.35 -3.71 0.40
CA VAL A 466 17.68 -5.01 0.41
C VAL A 466 16.85 -5.22 -0.85
N VAL A 467 16.08 -4.21 -1.27
CA VAL A 467 15.34 -4.25 -2.55
C VAL A 467 16.31 -4.43 -3.72
N GLY A 468 17.42 -3.71 -3.72
CA GLY A 468 18.49 -3.86 -4.72
C GLY A 468 19.04 -5.28 -4.81
N LEU A 469 19.36 -5.90 -3.67
CA LEU A 469 19.82 -7.29 -3.63
C LEU A 469 18.75 -8.27 -4.13
N CYS A 470 17.46 -8.00 -3.93
CA CYS A 470 16.38 -8.84 -4.48
C CYS A 470 16.26 -8.73 -6.01
N VAL A 471 16.76 -7.65 -6.60
CA VAL A 471 16.77 -7.43 -8.06
C VAL A 471 18.06 -7.97 -8.69
N TRP A 472 19.20 -7.49 -8.20
CA TRP A 472 20.52 -7.71 -8.78
C TRP A 472 21.59 -7.74 -7.67
N PRO A 473 21.80 -8.92 -7.05
CA PRO A 473 22.81 -9.08 -6.02
C PRO A 473 24.20 -8.80 -6.58
N GLU A 474 25.04 -8.10 -5.82
CA GLU A 474 26.45 -7.85 -6.13
C GLU A 474 27.32 -7.62 -4.87
N PRO A 475 28.62 -7.93 -4.92
CA PRO A 475 29.52 -7.80 -3.76
C PRO A 475 29.57 -6.45 -3.06
N PRO A 476 29.69 -5.31 -3.78
CA PRO A 476 29.73 -4.01 -3.12
C PRO A 476 28.46 -3.72 -2.31
N THR A 477 27.29 -4.17 -2.80
CA THR A 477 25.99 -3.89 -2.19
C THR A 477 25.79 -4.66 -0.89
N PHE A 478 26.11 -5.96 -0.83
CA PHE A 478 25.97 -6.68 0.43
C PHE A 478 27.07 -6.35 1.45
N ALA A 479 28.25 -5.88 0.99
CA ALA A 479 29.28 -5.35 1.88
C ALA A 479 28.79 -4.08 2.56
N GLN A 480 28.29 -3.10 1.79
CA GLN A 480 27.70 -1.87 2.30
C GLN A 480 26.52 -2.14 3.24
N LEU A 481 25.63 -3.06 2.86
CA LEU A 481 24.50 -3.45 3.71
C LEU A 481 24.96 -4.04 5.05
N GLY A 482 26.02 -4.84 5.04
CA GLY A 482 26.63 -5.39 6.25
C GLY A 482 27.20 -4.31 7.17
N GLU A 483 27.89 -3.31 6.60
CA GLU A 483 28.42 -2.17 7.36
C GLU A 483 27.30 -1.34 8.00
N LEU A 484 26.26 -0.99 7.22
CA LEU A 484 25.11 -0.25 7.72
C LEU A 484 24.37 -1.03 8.81
N ALA A 485 24.10 -2.32 8.60
CA ALA A 485 23.42 -3.15 9.59
C ALA A 485 24.23 -3.29 10.89
N SER A 486 25.57 -3.42 10.80
CA SER A 486 26.44 -3.48 11.97
C SER A 486 26.42 -2.17 12.76
N ASN A 487 26.44 -1.03 12.07
CA ASN A 487 26.46 0.30 12.69
C ASN A 487 25.10 0.68 13.29
N ALA A 488 24.01 0.45 12.55
CA ALA A 488 22.67 0.88 12.92
C ALA A 488 21.98 -0.09 13.88
N LEU A 489 21.95 -1.38 13.55
CA LEU A 489 21.19 -2.38 14.33
C LEU A 489 22.02 -2.99 15.48
N GLY A 490 23.33 -2.73 15.52
CA GLY A 490 24.25 -3.36 16.46
C GLY A 490 24.33 -4.87 16.30
N VAL A 491 23.99 -5.38 15.11
CA VAL A 491 24.00 -6.81 14.78
C VAL A 491 25.25 -7.12 13.94
N PRO A 492 26.31 -7.71 14.53
CA PRO A 492 27.58 -7.91 13.83
C PRO A 492 27.51 -8.95 12.70
N ARG A 493 26.45 -9.77 12.66
CA ARG A 493 26.19 -10.74 11.59
C ARG A 493 24.71 -10.79 11.25
N TRP A 494 24.38 -10.34 10.05
CA TRP A 494 23.02 -10.43 9.52
C TRP A 494 22.92 -11.66 8.60
N PRO A 495 22.09 -12.67 8.92
CA PRO A 495 22.05 -13.93 8.16
C PRO A 495 21.78 -13.76 6.67
N LEU A 496 21.04 -12.72 6.27
CA LEU A 496 20.81 -12.41 4.87
C LEU A 496 22.11 -12.06 4.15
N VAL A 497 22.95 -11.20 4.75
CA VAL A 497 24.26 -10.80 4.19
C VAL A 497 25.20 -12.00 4.08
N ASP A 498 25.22 -12.87 5.10
CA ASP A 498 26.03 -14.10 5.08
C ASP A 498 25.60 -15.05 3.95
N LEU A 499 24.28 -15.21 3.74
CA LEU A 499 23.74 -16.02 2.64
C LEU A 499 24.10 -15.42 1.27
N VAL A 500 23.94 -14.09 1.10
CA VAL A 500 24.25 -13.42 -0.17
C VAL A 500 25.73 -13.60 -0.49
N ARG A 501 26.63 -13.38 0.49
CA ARG A 501 28.07 -13.56 0.32
C ARG A 501 28.43 -14.99 -0.11
N ALA A 502 27.87 -15.99 0.57
CA ALA A 502 28.10 -17.38 0.24
C ALA A 502 27.63 -17.73 -1.20
N SER A 503 26.66 -17.00 -1.75
CA SER A 503 26.19 -17.17 -3.14
C SER A 503 27.17 -16.70 -4.22
N PHE A 504 28.29 -16.08 -3.83
CA PHE A 504 29.37 -15.71 -4.73
C PHE A 504 30.63 -16.57 -4.53
N GLU A 505 30.89 -17.03 -3.31
CA GLU A 505 32.21 -17.53 -2.93
C GLU A 505 32.21 -18.91 -2.25
N GLU A 506 31.10 -19.33 -1.61
CA GLU A 506 31.11 -20.44 -0.64
C GLU A 506 29.99 -21.48 -0.93
N PRO A 507 30.07 -22.27 -2.02
CA PRO A 507 29.00 -23.19 -2.42
C PRO A 507 28.67 -24.24 -1.35
N ASP A 508 29.66 -24.72 -0.61
CA ASP A 508 29.50 -25.77 0.40
C ASP A 508 28.65 -25.33 1.61
N ARG A 509 28.55 -24.02 1.86
CA ARG A 509 27.82 -23.47 3.02
C ARG A 509 26.40 -23.02 2.68
N LEU A 510 26.08 -22.82 1.41
CA LEU A 510 24.83 -22.22 0.95
C LEU A 510 23.58 -22.93 1.46
N THR A 511 23.52 -24.27 1.33
CA THR A 511 22.35 -25.05 1.75
C THR A 511 22.12 -24.95 3.26
N SER A 512 23.17 -25.03 4.07
CA SER A 512 23.06 -24.92 5.53
C SER A 512 22.63 -23.52 5.98
N LEU A 513 23.13 -22.47 5.31
CA LEU A 513 22.69 -21.10 5.54
C LEU A 513 21.23 -20.91 5.14
N ALA A 514 20.80 -21.50 4.00
CA ALA A 514 19.42 -21.49 3.54
C ALA A 514 18.47 -22.21 4.53
N GLU A 515 18.86 -23.37 5.07
CA GLU A 515 18.09 -24.06 6.10
C GLU A 515 17.92 -23.22 7.37
N THR A 516 18.99 -22.51 7.76
CA THR A 516 18.99 -21.66 8.96
C THR A 516 18.09 -20.44 8.76
N ILE A 517 18.29 -19.69 7.67
CA ILE A 517 17.48 -18.50 7.38
C ILE A 517 16.04 -18.84 7.02
N GLY A 518 15.78 -20.04 6.47
CA GLY A 518 14.46 -20.56 6.18
C GLY A 518 13.56 -20.69 7.42
N ARG A 519 14.15 -20.77 8.62
CA ARG A 519 13.44 -20.76 9.92
C ARG A 519 13.27 -19.36 10.52
N THR A 520 13.71 -18.32 9.81
CA THR A 520 13.61 -16.94 10.25
C THR A 520 12.59 -16.17 9.40
N PRO A 521 12.10 -15.02 9.88
CA PRO A 521 11.20 -14.15 9.10
C PRO A 521 11.79 -13.65 7.77
N HIS A 522 13.12 -13.72 7.58
CA HIS A 522 13.82 -13.24 6.38
C HIS A 522 13.84 -14.23 5.21
N SER A 523 13.21 -15.39 5.34
CA SER A 523 13.23 -16.45 4.32
C SER A 523 12.70 -15.98 2.96
N ALA A 524 11.74 -15.05 2.94
CA ALA A 524 11.19 -14.44 1.73
C ALA A 524 12.24 -13.67 0.93
N LEU A 525 12.90 -12.72 1.61
CA LEU A 525 13.92 -11.87 1.02
C LEU A 525 15.12 -12.71 0.57
N ALA A 526 15.53 -13.67 1.39
CA ALA A 526 16.59 -14.63 1.06
C ALA A 526 16.29 -15.40 -0.23
N ALA A 527 15.05 -15.86 -0.39
CA ALA A 527 14.63 -16.59 -1.58
C ALA A 527 14.61 -15.70 -2.83
N LEU A 528 14.16 -14.45 -2.72
CA LEU A 528 14.23 -13.48 -3.83
C LEU A 528 15.67 -13.20 -4.27
N VAL A 529 16.58 -12.99 -3.31
CA VAL A 529 18.01 -12.80 -3.59
C VAL A 529 18.59 -14.01 -4.32
N LEU A 530 18.35 -15.23 -3.82
CA LEU A 530 18.85 -16.44 -4.48
C LEU A 530 18.20 -16.65 -5.86
N ALA A 531 16.92 -16.31 -6.05
CA ALA A 531 16.27 -16.33 -7.36
C ALA A 531 16.91 -15.33 -8.33
N ALA A 532 17.33 -14.15 -7.86
CA ALA A 532 18.11 -13.22 -8.66
C ALA A 532 19.50 -13.77 -9.01
N ARG A 533 20.19 -14.42 -8.06
CA ARG A 533 21.47 -15.10 -8.32
C ARG A 533 21.35 -16.23 -9.34
N VAL A 534 20.33 -17.09 -9.24
CA VAL A 534 20.08 -18.16 -10.23
C VAL A 534 19.97 -17.58 -11.65
N ARG A 535 19.28 -16.45 -11.80
CA ARG A 535 19.16 -15.76 -13.10
C ARG A 535 20.50 -15.19 -13.58
N GLN A 536 21.32 -14.64 -12.69
CA GLN A 536 22.67 -14.15 -13.04
C GLN A 536 23.62 -15.27 -13.48
N GLU A 537 23.48 -16.46 -12.90
CA GLU A 537 24.29 -17.64 -13.23
C GLU A 537 23.66 -18.50 -14.35
N CYS A 538 22.52 -18.09 -14.91
CA CYS A 538 21.82 -18.85 -15.93
C CYS A 538 22.73 -19.13 -17.14
N GLY A 539 22.73 -20.38 -17.61
CA GLY A 539 23.60 -20.83 -18.69
C GLY A 539 25.02 -21.26 -18.25
N GLN A 540 25.40 -21.03 -16.98
CA GLN A 540 26.67 -21.53 -16.44
C GLN A 540 26.51 -22.90 -15.77
N ARG A 541 27.36 -23.86 -16.15
CA ARG A 541 27.41 -25.20 -15.52
C ARG A 541 28.50 -25.26 -14.45
N SER A 542 28.37 -24.46 -13.39
CA SER A 542 29.31 -24.42 -12.27
C SER A 542 28.75 -25.13 -11.02
N GLU A 543 29.63 -25.61 -10.14
CA GLU A 543 29.21 -26.14 -8.83
C GLU A 543 28.51 -25.07 -7.99
N LEU A 544 28.93 -23.81 -8.14
CA LEU A 544 28.28 -22.66 -7.51
C LEU A 544 26.84 -22.48 -7.99
N ALA A 545 26.58 -22.52 -9.30
CA ALA A 545 25.22 -22.39 -9.86
C ALA A 545 24.29 -23.49 -9.33
N LYS A 546 24.78 -24.74 -9.24
CA LYS A 546 24.03 -25.86 -8.64
C LYS A 546 23.74 -25.63 -7.15
N ALA A 547 24.73 -25.16 -6.39
CA ALA A 547 24.57 -24.90 -4.96
C ALA A 547 23.56 -23.77 -4.69
N ILE A 548 23.57 -22.70 -5.50
CA ILE A 548 22.59 -21.61 -5.42
C ILE A 548 21.18 -22.15 -5.70
N GLY A 549 21.00 -22.94 -6.76
CA GLY A 549 19.71 -23.56 -7.09
C GLY A 549 19.18 -24.50 -5.99
N ALA A 550 20.06 -25.30 -5.38
CA ALA A 550 19.71 -26.19 -4.27
C ALA A 550 19.30 -25.39 -3.01
N ALA A 551 20.05 -24.34 -2.67
CA ALA A 551 19.73 -23.45 -1.56
C ALA A 551 18.41 -22.69 -1.78
N LEU A 552 18.14 -22.22 -3.00
CA LEU A 552 16.86 -21.63 -3.36
C LEU A 552 15.71 -22.63 -3.16
N LEU A 553 15.89 -23.87 -3.60
CA LEU A 553 14.87 -24.92 -3.44
C LEU A 553 14.54 -25.17 -1.96
N VAL A 554 15.54 -25.18 -1.08
CA VAL A 554 15.31 -25.28 0.38
C VAL A 554 14.38 -24.16 0.86
N LEU A 555 14.62 -22.92 0.44
CA LEU A 555 13.79 -21.78 0.84
C LEU A 555 12.39 -21.82 0.22
N VAL A 556 12.25 -22.28 -1.02
CA VAL A 556 10.94 -22.44 -1.67
C VAL A 556 10.10 -23.49 -0.96
N LEU A 557 10.70 -24.61 -0.54
CA LEU A 557 9.99 -25.75 0.04
C LEU A 557 9.37 -25.45 1.41
N VAL A 558 9.90 -24.47 2.15
CA VAL A 558 9.37 -24.06 3.46
C VAL A 558 8.33 -22.94 3.36
N ARG A 559 8.03 -22.46 2.15
CA ARG A 559 7.08 -21.36 1.91
C ARG A 559 5.72 -21.87 1.45
N GLU A 560 4.67 -21.20 1.92
CA GLU A 560 3.29 -21.42 1.45
C GLU A 560 3.01 -20.64 0.15
N GLU A 561 3.51 -19.40 0.07
CA GLU A 561 3.33 -18.52 -1.09
C GLU A 561 4.44 -18.71 -2.15
N PRO A 562 4.07 -18.80 -3.46
CA PRO A 562 5.04 -18.92 -4.54
C PRO A 562 5.92 -17.67 -4.66
N LEU A 563 7.15 -17.85 -5.15
CA LEU A 563 8.07 -16.74 -5.40
C LEU A 563 7.73 -16.04 -6.73
N PRO A 564 7.65 -14.70 -6.74
CA PRO A 564 7.54 -13.92 -7.95
C PRO A 564 8.75 -14.14 -8.87
N GLY A 565 8.54 -14.15 -10.19
CA GLY A 565 9.63 -14.11 -11.16
C GLY A 565 10.51 -15.38 -11.27
N LEU A 566 10.08 -16.52 -10.74
CA LEU A 566 10.65 -17.84 -11.11
C LEU A 566 10.25 -18.29 -12.54
N ARG A 567 9.36 -17.55 -13.21
CA ARG A 567 9.04 -17.69 -14.63
C ARG A 567 9.65 -16.52 -15.37
N ASP A 568 10.56 -16.78 -16.31
CA ASP A 568 11.06 -15.73 -17.20
C ASP A 568 9.95 -15.32 -18.19
N PRO A 569 9.76 -14.01 -18.48
CA PRO A 569 8.87 -13.58 -19.55
C PRO A 569 9.36 -14.00 -20.95
N GLU A 570 10.64 -14.33 -21.12
CA GLU A 570 11.14 -14.95 -22.36
C GLU A 570 10.70 -16.43 -22.51
N ASP A 571 10.43 -17.13 -21.40
CA ASP A 571 9.83 -18.47 -21.42
C ASP A 571 8.32 -18.46 -21.73
N ALA A 572 7.64 -17.32 -21.54
CA ALA A 572 6.21 -17.18 -21.84
C ALA A 572 5.89 -17.29 -23.36
N ALA A 573 6.87 -16.99 -24.23
CA ALA A 573 6.75 -17.22 -25.67
C ALA A 573 6.91 -18.71 -26.04
N GLY A 574 7.69 -19.48 -25.25
CA GLY A 574 7.84 -20.93 -25.37
C GLY A 574 6.69 -21.73 -24.71
N GLU A 575 5.99 -21.15 -23.74
CA GLU A 575 4.93 -21.84 -22.98
C GLU A 575 3.59 -21.99 -23.72
N ARG A 576 3.32 -21.20 -24.77
CA ARG A 576 2.17 -21.50 -25.65
C ARG A 576 2.33 -22.82 -26.41
N GLN A 577 3.53 -23.42 -26.40
CA GLN A 577 3.81 -24.76 -26.90
C GLN A 577 4.04 -25.82 -25.79
N ARG A 578 4.06 -25.45 -24.50
CA ARG A 578 4.34 -26.37 -23.36
C ARG A 578 3.17 -26.50 -22.37
N THR A 579 1.95 -26.61 -22.88
CA THR A 579 0.71 -26.68 -22.08
C THR A 579 0.49 -27.99 -21.31
N GLU A 580 1.54 -28.61 -20.74
CA GLU A 580 1.44 -29.72 -19.78
C GLU A 580 2.58 -29.69 -18.73
N SER A 581 2.83 -28.54 -18.08
CA SER A 581 3.74 -28.50 -16.92
C SER A 581 3.03 -28.92 -15.62
N LEU A 582 3.79 -29.55 -14.71
CA LEU A 582 3.29 -29.98 -13.40
C LEU A 582 2.93 -28.78 -12.52
N THR A 583 1.86 -28.90 -11.72
CA THR A 583 1.58 -27.92 -10.67
C THR A 583 2.65 -27.98 -9.57
N PRO A 584 2.89 -26.89 -8.81
CA PRO A 584 3.85 -26.90 -7.70
C PRO A 584 3.65 -28.06 -6.72
N ARG A 585 2.39 -28.40 -6.44
CA ARG A 585 2.03 -29.52 -5.56
C ARG A 585 2.30 -30.89 -6.18
N GLU A 586 2.05 -31.06 -7.47
CA GLU A 586 2.40 -32.27 -8.21
C GLU A 586 3.93 -32.46 -8.28
N THR A 587 4.69 -31.38 -8.50
CA THR A 587 6.16 -31.39 -8.48
C THR A 587 6.70 -31.77 -7.11
N GLN A 588 6.16 -31.16 -6.04
CA GLN A 588 6.55 -31.46 -4.66
C GLN A 588 6.29 -32.94 -4.31
N VAL A 589 5.10 -33.45 -4.63
CA VAL A 589 4.74 -34.85 -4.39
C VAL A 589 5.61 -35.79 -5.25
N ALA A 590 5.87 -35.46 -6.51
CA ALA A 590 6.70 -36.26 -7.41
C ALA A 590 8.16 -36.36 -6.94
N LEU A 591 8.73 -35.29 -6.42
CA LEU A 591 10.10 -35.27 -5.87
C LEU A 591 10.22 -36.09 -4.59
N LEU A 592 9.23 -35.99 -3.68
CA LEU A 592 9.23 -36.72 -2.40
C LEU A 592 8.91 -38.22 -2.59
N ALA A 593 7.99 -38.56 -3.49
CA ALA A 593 7.57 -39.94 -3.73
C ALA A 593 8.64 -40.82 -4.39
N ALA A 594 9.75 -40.22 -4.86
CA ALA A 594 10.89 -40.92 -5.42
C ALA A 594 11.72 -41.65 -4.36
N THR A 595 11.79 -41.10 -3.14
CA THR A 595 12.63 -41.60 -2.05
C THR A 595 11.81 -42.08 -0.84
N LEU A 596 10.54 -41.68 -0.75
CA LEU A 596 9.67 -42.00 0.38
C LEU A 596 8.40 -42.76 -0.07
N PRO A 597 7.84 -43.65 0.77
CA PRO A 597 6.54 -44.27 0.50
C PRO A 597 5.40 -43.26 0.64
N ASN A 598 4.30 -43.45 -0.11
CA ASN A 598 3.15 -42.52 -0.13
C ASN A 598 2.57 -42.22 1.25
N THR A 599 2.62 -43.18 2.19
CA THR A 599 2.18 -43.00 3.58
C THR A 599 3.07 -42.04 4.37
N ALA A 600 4.39 -42.08 4.14
CA ALA A 600 5.33 -41.13 4.74
C ALA A 600 5.21 -39.74 4.13
N VAL A 601 5.02 -39.65 2.80
CA VAL A 601 4.78 -38.37 2.10
C VAL A 601 3.45 -37.75 2.56
N ALA A 602 2.39 -38.55 2.69
CA ALA A 602 1.09 -38.13 3.21
C ALA A 602 1.19 -37.55 4.63
N SER A 603 1.89 -38.26 5.52
CA SER A 603 2.15 -37.82 6.90
C SER A 603 2.94 -36.51 6.94
N MET A 604 4.00 -36.41 6.12
CA MET A 604 4.86 -35.23 6.04
C MET A 604 4.14 -33.99 5.49
N LEU A 605 3.20 -34.18 4.58
CA LEU A 605 2.49 -33.10 3.89
C LEU A 605 1.10 -32.80 4.46
N GLY A 606 0.66 -33.50 5.50
CA GLY A 606 -0.64 -33.31 6.14
C GLY A 606 -1.84 -33.62 5.25
N ILE A 607 -1.68 -34.46 4.22
CA ILE A 607 -2.74 -34.79 3.24
C ILE A 607 -2.97 -36.29 3.15
N GLY A 608 -4.17 -36.69 2.71
CA GLY A 608 -4.52 -38.11 2.58
C GLY A 608 -3.67 -38.86 1.55
N VAL A 609 -3.38 -40.14 1.80
CA VAL A 609 -2.63 -41.03 0.88
C VAL A 609 -3.24 -41.04 -0.53
N ARG A 610 -4.57 -41.01 -0.63
CA ARG A 610 -5.29 -40.95 -1.90
C ARG A 610 -5.03 -39.66 -2.69
N THR A 611 -4.79 -38.55 -1.99
CA THR A 611 -4.43 -37.27 -2.61
C THR A 611 -3.01 -37.33 -3.18
N ILE A 612 -2.09 -38.00 -2.47
CA ILE A 612 -0.73 -38.27 -2.98
C ILE A 612 -0.78 -39.13 -4.25
N GLU A 613 -1.57 -40.21 -4.25
CA GLU A 613 -1.73 -41.07 -5.43
C GLU A 613 -2.30 -40.30 -6.63
N ASN A 614 -3.28 -39.44 -6.40
CA ASN A 614 -3.86 -38.60 -7.44
C ASN A 614 -2.87 -37.59 -8.02
N HIS A 615 -2.04 -36.98 -7.17
CA HIS A 615 -0.98 -36.06 -7.62
C HIS A 615 0.11 -36.79 -8.41
N ILE A 616 0.55 -37.98 -7.97
CA ILE A 616 1.52 -38.80 -8.71
C ILE A 616 0.93 -39.22 -10.06
N HIS A 617 -0.32 -39.68 -10.09
CA HIS A 617 -0.98 -40.10 -11.33
C HIS A 617 -1.13 -38.94 -12.33
N SER A 618 -1.56 -37.78 -11.84
CA SER A 618 -1.66 -36.55 -12.66
C SER A 618 -0.29 -36.12 -13.15
N ALA A 619 0.75 -36.26 -12.32
CA ALA A 619 2.11 -35.91 -12.70
C ALA A 619 2.70 -36.85 -13.76
N LEU A 620 2.48 -38.17 -13.64
CA LEU A 620 2.87 -39.15 -14.65
C LEU A 620 2.17 -38.90 -15.99
N LYS A 621 0.87 -38.58 -15.94
CA LYS A 621 0.07 -38.29 -17.13
C LYS A 621 0.57 -37.04 -17.86
N LYS A 622 0.83 -35.96 -17.14
CA LYS A 622 1.30 -34.67 -17.71
C LYS A 622 2.74 -34.72 -18.22
N THR A 623 3.59 -35.55 -17.62
CA THR A 623 5.01 -35.64 -18.02
C THR A 623 5.29 -36.77 -19.01
N GLY A 624 4.32 -37.66 -19.25
CA GLY A 624 4.50 -38.89 -20.02
C GLY A 624 5.51 -39.87 -19.42
N ALA A 625 5.84 -39.74 -18.13
CA ALA A 625 6.72 -40.66 -17.43
C ALA A 625 5.96 -41.97 -17.11
N ARG A 626 6.62 -43.12 -17.26
CA ARG A 626 5.97 -44.44 -17.10
C ARG A 626 5.94 -44.90 -15.65
N ASN A 627 6.83 -44.37 -14.82
CA ASN A 627 6.90 -44.70 -13.40
C ASN A 627 7.50 -43.55 -12.59
N ARG A 628 7.36 -43.64 -11.27
CA ARG A 628 7.82 -42.60 -10.33
C ARG A 628 9.32 -42.30 -10.38
N GLN A 629 10.17 -43.27 -10.75
CA GLN A 629 11.61 -43.05 -10.87
C GLN A 629 11.96 -42.29 -12.15
N GLU A 630 11.26 -42.60 -13.25
CA GLU A 630 11.38 -41.86 -14.51
C GLU A 630 10.85 -40.44 -14.37
N LEU A 631 9.73 -40.25 -13.66
CA LEU A 631 9.18 -38.94 -13.31
C LEU A 631 10.22 -38.10 -12.56
N PHE A 632 10.87 -38.69 -11.54
CA PHE A 632 11.93 -38.05 -10.79
C PHE A 632 13.17 -37.72 -11.64
N ALA A 633 13.61 -38.65 -12.48
CA ALA A 633 14.74 -38.45 -13.37
C ALA A 633 14.49 -37.32 -14.39
N ARG A 634 13.28 -37.24 -14.93
CA ARG A 634 12.88 -36.14 -15.84
C ARG A 634 12.87 -34.80 -15.11
N LEU A 635 12.31 -34.74 -13.90
CA LEU A 635 12.29 -33.51 -13.09
C LEU A 635 13.68 -33.00 -12.70
N ARG A 636 14.67 -33.89 -12.55
CA ARG A 636 16.08 -33.51 -12.35
C ARG A 636 16.82 -33.14 -13.63
N GLY A 637 16.33 -33.57 -14.80
CA GLY A 637 16.96 -33.34 -16.10
C GLY A 637 16.46 -32.11 -16.86
N THR A 638 15.34 -31.51 -16.43
CA THR A 638 14.76 -30.27 -16.99
C THR A 638 15.15 -28.99 -16.23
N SER A 639 16.25 -28.99 -15.47
CA SER A 639 16.81 -27.78 -14.83
C SER A 639 17.90 -27.14 -15.67
#